data_AF-A0A973PW85-F1
#
_entry.id   AF-A0A973PW85-F1
#
_cell.length_a   1.000
_cell.length_b   1.000
_cell.length_c   1.000
_cell.angle_alpha   90.00
_cell.angle_beta   90.00
_cell.angle_gamma   90.00
#
_symmetry.space_group_name_H-M   'P 1'
#
loop_
_entity.id
_entity.type
_entity.pdbx_description
1 polymer ?
#
loop_
_entity_poly.entity_id
_entity_poly.type
_entity_poly.pdbx_seq_one_letter_code
_entity_poly.pdbx_strand_id
1 'polypeptide(L)' 'MSSDQRKLEKALKEQGFEVVPTKNGHKTVYKDGRRITTMAGTPSDTRSAKNTLADLRRAGFQWPR' A
#
# COMPACT_ATOMS: atom_id res chain seq x y z
N MET A 1 17.26 -4.32 -1.02
CA MET A 1 16.27 -3.63 -0.15
C MET A 1 15.66 -2.50 -0.94
N SER A 2 14.51 -2.74 -1.57
CA SER A 2 14.00 -1.91 -2.66
C SER A 2 13.45 -0.57 -2.14
N SER A 3 14.10 0.52 -2.53
CA SER A 3 13.80 1.90 -2.14
C SER A 3 12.34 2.31 -2.40
N ASP A 4 11.64 1.65 -3.32
CA ASP A 4 10.26 1.92 -3.69
C ASP A 4 9.25 1.65 -2.57
N GLN A 5 9.45 0.59 -1.78
CA GLN A 5 8.47 0.22 -0.74
C GLN A 5 8.46 1.24 0.40
N ARG A 6 9.63 1.75 0.80
CA ARG A 6 9.76 2.83 1.79
C ARG A 6 9.16 4.15 1.29
N LYS A 7 9.38 4.49 0.01
CA LYS A 7 8.77 5.68 -0.60
C LYS A 7 7.24 5.55 -0.63
N LEU A 8 6.73 4.36 -0.96
CA LEU A 8 5.29 4.06 -1.00
C LEU A 8 4.67 4.23 0.38
N GLU A 9 5.27 3.64 1.41
CA GLU A 9 4.80 3.78 2.79
C GLU A 9 4.80 5.23 3.26
N LYS A 10 5.81 6.01 2.87
CA LYS A 10 5.89 7.43 3.22
C LYS A 10 4.77 8.24 2.53
N ALA A 11 4.58 8.07 1.22
CA ALA A 11 3.52 8.76 0.48
C ALA A 11 2.12 8.35 0.96
N LEU A 12 1.94 7.07 1.31
CA LEU A 12 0.69 6.58 1.90
C LEU A 12 0.40 7.30 3.21
N LYS A 13 1.37 7.37 4.12
CA LYS A 13 1.22 8.10 5.39
C LYS A 13 0.98 9.60 5.18
N GLU A 14 1.70 10.24 4.25
CA GLU A 14 1.51 11.66 3.92
C GLU A 14 0.10 11.96 3.37
N GLN A 15 -0.53 10.99 2.70
CA GLN A 15 -1.89 11.12 2.17
C GLN A 15 -2.97 10.65 3.15
N GLY A 16 -2.62 10.39 4.42
CA GLY A 16 -3.57 9.99 5.45
C GLY A 16 -3.98 8.51 5.39
N PHE A 17 -3.21 7.67 4.69
CA PHE A 17 -3.39 6.23 4.72
C PHE A 17 -2.59 5.61 5.86
N GLU A 18 -3.23 4.70 6.58
CA GLU A 18 -2.63 3.97 7.68
C GLU A 18 -2.17 2.59 7.21
N VAL A 19 -0.87 2.32 7.30
CA VAL A 19 -0.27 1.06 6.85
C VAL A 19 0.07 0.20 8.06
N VAL A 20 -0.67 -0.90 8.23
CA VAL A 20 -0.54 -1.83 9.35
C VAL A 20 0.14 -3.13 8.87
N PRO A 21 1.34 -3.46 9.37
CA PRO A 21 1.97 -4.75 9.08
C PRO A 21 1.23 -5.89 9.80
N THR A 22 1.03 -6.99 9.09
CA THR A 22 0.44 -8.23 9.64
C THR A 22 1.54 -9.25 9.93
N LYS A 23 1.26 -10.21 10.82
CA LYS A 23 2.23 -11.26 11.23
C LYS A 23 2.75 -12.12 10.07
N ASN A 24 2.03 -12.21 8.95
CA ASN A 24 2.44 -12.98 7.76
C ASN A 24 3.28 -12.16 6.76
N GLY A 25 3.75 -10.96 7.13
CA GLY A 25 4.54 -10.11 6.25
C GLY A 25 3.72 -9.28 5.26
N HIS A 26 2.40 -9.48 5.17
CA HIS A 26 1.50 -8.60 4.41
C HIS A 26 1.30 -7.27 5.15
N LYS A 27 1.06 -6.17 4.42
CA LYS A 27 0.76 -4.85 5.00
C LYS A 27 -0.63 -4.41 4.58
N THR A 28 -1.54 -4.24 5.53
CA THR A 28 -2.89 -3.76 5.26
C THR A 28 -2.93 -2.25 5.27
N VAL A 29 -3.55 -1.65 4.26
CA VAL A 29 -3.75 -0.20 4.16
C VAL A 29 -5.18 0.15 4.53
N TYR A 30 -5.33 1.08 5.47
CA TYR A 30 -6.57 1.66 5.91
C TYR A 30 -6.62 3.14 5.54
N LYS A 31 -7.83 3.68 5.36
CA LYS A 31 -8.08 5.11 5.20
C LYS A 31 -9.43 5.43 5.84
N ASP A 32 -9.48 6.49 6.65
CA ASP A 32 -10.69 6.93 7.34
C ASP A 32 -11.41 5.79 8.11
N GLY A 33 -10.64 4.90 8.75
CA GLY A 33 -11.17 3.73 9.48
C GLY A 33 -11.66 2.57 8.61
N ARG A 34 -11.57 2.68 7.27
CA ARG A 34 -11.95 1.61 6.34
C ARG A 34 -10.72 0.91 5.75
N ARG A 35 -10.75 -0.42 5.72
CA ARG A 35 -9.74 -1.22 5.02
C ARG A 35 -9.86 -0.98 3.52
N ILE A 36 -8.84 -0.39 2.91
CA ILE A 36 -8.80 -0.17 1.46
C ILE A 36 -8.27 -1.44 0.78
N THR A 37 -7.09 -1.91 1.17
CA THR A 37 -6.44 -3.04 0.49
C THR A 37 -5.36 -3.68 1.36
N THR A 38 -4.85 -4.85 0.95
CA THR A 38 -3.77 -5.56 1.63
C THR A 38 -2.61 -5.77 0.66
N MET A 39 -1.50 -5.08 0.91
CA MET A 39 -0.24 -5.27 0.18
C MET A 39 0.39 -6.61 0.55
N ALA A 40 0.81 -7.37 -0.46
CA ALA A 40 1.70 -8.49 -0.24
C ALA A 40 3.07 -8.03 0.29
N GLY A 41 3.63 -8.76 1.26
CA GLY A 41 4.97 -8.48 1.80
C GLY A 41 6.09 -8.70 0.80
N THR A 42 5.84 -9.56 -0.18
CA THR A 42 6.86 -10.04 -1.11
C THR A 42 6.79 -9.26 -2.43
N PRO A 43 7.89 -8.64 -2.87
CA PRO A 43 7.94 -7.89 -4.13
C PRO A 43 7.79 -8.75 -5.41
N SER A 44 7.80 -10.08 -5.29
CA SER A 44 7.61 -11.00 -6.43
C SER A 44 6.16 -11.13 -6.89
N ASP A 45 5.19 -10.63 -6.12
CA ASP A 45 3.77 -10.71 -6.48
C ASP A 45 3.31 -9.44 -7.21
N THR A 46 3.73 -9.32 -8.46
CA THR A 46 3.46 -8.16 -9.32
C THR A 46 1.95 -7.93 -9.53
N ARG A 47 1.15 -9.00 -9.47
CA ARG A 47 -0.31 -8.92 -9.61
C ARG A 47 -0.94 -8.31 -8.37
N SER A 48 -0.52 -8.74 -7.18
CA SER A 48 -0.98 -8.16 -5.92
C SER A 48 -0.60 -6.68 -5.81
N ALA A 49 0.62 -6.31 -6.21
CA ALA A 49 1.07 -4.91 -6.22
C ALA A 49 0.22 -4.02 -7.16
N LYS A 50 -0.08 -4.50 -8.37
CA LYS A 50 -0.94 -3.78 -9.33
C LYS A 50 -2.37 -3.61 -8.83
N ASN A 51 -2.96 -4.66 -8.25
CA ASN A 51 -4.31 -4.59 -7.67
C ASN A 51 -4.36 -3.62 -6.49
N THR A 52 -3.38 -3.71 -5.60
CA THR A 52 -3.24 -2.78 -4.47
C THR A 52 -3.15 -1.34 -4.98
N LEU A 53 -2.29 -1.06 -5.96
CA LEU A 53 -2.14 0.28 -6.51
C LEU A 53 -3.44 0.77 -7.17
N ALA A 54 -4.19 -0.11 -7.84
CA ALA A 54 -5.48 0.22 -8.43
C ALA A 54 -6.52 0.57 -7.37
N ASP A 55 -6.62 -0.20 -6.28
CA ASP A 55 -7.52 0.08 -5.17
C ASP A 55 -7.12 1.35 -4.40
N LEU A 56 -5.81 1.58 -4.22
CA LEU A 56 -5.29 2.82 -3.67
C LEU A 56 -5.68 4.02 -4.55
N ARG A 57 -5.50 3.93 -5.87
CA ARG A 57 -5.91 5.00 -6.80
C ARG A 57 -7.41 5.27 -6.75
N ARG A 58 -8.25 4.22 -6.61
CA ARG A 58 -9.70 4.37 -6.38
C ARG A 58 -10.02 5.05 -5.05
N ALA A 59 -9.21 4.81 -4.02
CA ALA A 59 -9.31 5.49 -2.74
C ALA A 59 -8.73 6.92 -2.75
N GLY A 60 -8.29 7.42 -3.91
CA GLY A 60 -7.73 8.77 -4.08
C GLY A 60 -6.22 8.87 -3.83
N PHE A 61 -5.50 7.75 -3.77
CA PHE A 61 -4.04 7.75 -3.68
C PHE A 61 -3.42 8.24 -4.98
N GLN A 62 -2.62 9.30 -4.89
CA GLN A 62 -1.80 9.79 -6.00
C GLN A 62 -0.36 9.31 -5.81
N TRP A 63 0.06 8.37 -6.64
CA TRP A 63 1.46 7.97 -6.74
C TRP A 63 2.11 8.72 -7.92
N PRO A 64 3.28 9.36 -7.75
CA PRO A 64 3.97 9.99 -8.86
C PRO A 64 4.29 8.94 -9.94
N ARG A 65 3.94 9.27 -11.18
CA ARG A 65 4.14 8.41 -12.36
C ARG A 65 5.60 8.37 -12.77
#